data_AF-A0A401QTA4-F1
#
_entry.id   AF-A0A401QTA4-F1
#
_cell.length_a   1.000
_cell.length_b   1.000
_cell.length_c   1.000
_cell.angle_alpha   90.00
_cell.angle_beta   90.00
_cell.angle_gamma   90.00
#
_symmetry.space_group_name_H-M   'P 1'
#
loop_
_entity.id
_entity.type
_entity.pdbx_description
1 polymer ?
#
loop_
_entity_poly.entity_id
_entity_poly.type
_entity_poly.pdbx_seq_one_letter_code
_entity_poly.pdbx_strand_id
1 'polypeptide(L)'
;MLKHVLDVLELLDRPQTDGQLLATHLRGVLDGAVREAAGTPAATAVRSDAVEITVTRVEGAKGGTDFVKVVVPGADGARAGGDAPTLGVLGRLGGVGARPERTGLVSDADGAVAALATAAKLLDMYGRGDVLRGDVIVSTHVCPDAPTRPHDPVPFMDSPVSILDCNRAEIDPAMDAVVSIDTTKGNRLLNHRGIALSPTVKEGWILRVSDDLLGILETVTGEAAHVLPITTQDITPYGNGVHHINSIMQPCVATDAPVVGLAVTAQSAVAGCATGASHETDIAAAGRFALEAAKEFGRGAARFHDAEEFARLVELYGPMTRLQASAPDEDAAA
;
A
#
# COMPACT_ATOMS: atom_id res chain seq x y z
N MET A 1 3.34 -2.19 -16.40
CA MET A 1 3.03 -1.29 -15.28
C MET A 1 2.34 -0.01 -15.75
N LEU A 2 3.00 0.89 -16.50
CA LEU A 2 2.43 2.20 -16.88
C LEU A 2 1.03 2.12 -17.51
N LYS A 3 0.77 1.16 -18.41
CA LYS A 3 -0.58 0.91 -18.96
C LYS A 3 -1.63 0.75 -17.85
N HIS A 4 -1.38 -0.09 -16.85
CA HIS A 4 -2.32 -0.33 -15.76
C HIS A 4 -2.50 0.90 -14.86
N VAL A 5 -1.46 1.72 -14.69
CA VAL A 5 -1.58 3.00 -13.99
C VAL A 5 -2.55 3.92 -14.73
N LEU A 6 -2.40 4.07 -16.05
CA LEU A 6 -3.30 4.90 -16.85
C LEU A 6 -4.74 4.39 -16.82
N ASP A 7 -4.94 3.08 -16.98
CA ASP A 7 -6.26 2.45 -16.92
C ASP A 7 -6.93 2.72 -15.55
N VAL A 8 -6.19 2.57 -14.44
CA VAL A 8 -6.72 2.79 -13.08
C VAL A 8 -7.00 4.28 -12.83
N LEU A 9 -6.14 5.20 -13.27
CA LEU A 9 -6.38 6.63 -13.17
C LEU A 9 -7.68 7.03 -13.86
N GLU A 10 -7.92 6.52 -15.07
CA GLU A 10 -9.16 6.79 -15.80
C GLU A 10 -10.40 6.28 -15.06
N LEU A 11 -10.30 5.14 -14.37
CA LEU A 11 -11.40 4.59 -13.58
C LEU A 11 -11.66 5.40 -12.30
N LEU A 12 -10.60 5.82 -11.61
CA LEU A 12 -10.71 6.57 -10.34
C LEU A 12 -11.07 8.05 -10.53
N ASP A 13 -10.79 8.63 -11.70
CA ASP A 13 -11.18 10.02 -12.01
C ASP A 13 -12.70 10.16 -12.28
N ARG A 14 -13.42 9.04 -12.43
CA ARG A 14 -14.88 9.06 -12.65
C ARG A 14 -15.61 9.47 -11.37
N PRO A 15 -16.63 10.33 -11.45
CA PRO A 15 -17.45 10.67 -10.28
C PRO A 15 -18.24 9.49 -9.71
N GLN A 16 -18.49 8.45 -10.51
CA GLN A 16 -19.15 7.21 -10.09
C GLN A 16 -18.17 6.09 -9.72
N THR A 17 -16.90 6.42 -9.46
CA THR A 17 -15.91 5.38 -9.12
C THR A 17 -16.26 4.75 -7.78
N ASP A 18 -16.20 3.42 -7.73
CA ASP A 18 -16.52 2.60 -6.56
C ASP A 18 -15.68 1.31 -6.59
N GLY A 19 -15.68 0.55 -5.49
CA GLY A 19 -14.86 -0.66 -5.41
C GLY A 19 -15.26 -1.72 -6.44
N GLN A 20 -16.54 -1.76 -6.83
CA GLN A 20 -17.06 -2.77 -7.75
C GLN A 20 -16.61 -2.52 -9.20
N LEU A 21 -16.49 -1.26 -9.61
CA LEU A 21 -15.91 -0.85 -10.89
C LEU A 21 -14.46 -1.34 -11.00
N LEU A 22 -13.67 -1.15 -9.94
CA LEU A 22 -12.26 -1.57 -9.91
C LEU A 22 -12.15 -3.10 -9.89
N ALA A 23 -12.96 -3.79 -9.10
CA ALA A 23 -13.00 -5.25 -9.09
C ALA A 23 -13.40 -5.83 -10.46
N THR A 24 -14.35 -5.19 -11.16
CA THR A 24 -14.75 -5.59 -12.51
C THR A 24 -13.60 -5.41 -13.51
N HIS A 25 -12.89 -4.29 -13.45
CA HIS A 25 -11.69 -4.08 -14.26
C HIS A 25 -10.63 -5.16 -14.02
N LEU A 26 -10.30 -5.43 -12.75
CA LEU A 26 -9.29 -6.42 -12.37
C LEU A 26 -9.65 -7.84 -12.84
N ARG A 27 -10.91 -8.26 -12.69
CA ARG A 27 -11.40 -9.53 -13.27
C ARG A 27 -11.23 -9.55 -14.79
N GLY A 28 -11.56 -8.45 -15.47
CA GLY A 28 -11.38 -8.32 -16.91
C GLY A 28 -9.92 -8.43 -17.36
N VAL A 29 -8.97 -7.92 -16.56
CA VAL A 29 -7.52 -8.08 -16.81
C VAL A 29 -7.11 -9.55 -16.72
N LEU A 30 -7.52 -10.25 -15.66
CA LEU A 30 -7.25 -11.68 -15.50
C LEU A 30 -7.85 -12.50 -16.66
N ASP A 31 -9.14 -12.31 -16.94
CA ASP A 31 -9.85 -13.02 -18.01
C ASP A 31 -9.22 -12.77 -19.38
N GLY A 32 -8.80 -11.53 -19.65
CA GLY A 32 -8.09 -11.16 -20.86
C GLY A 32 -6.76 -11.91 -21.00
N ALA A 33 -5.96 -11.91 -19.94
CA ALA A 33 -4.68 -12.60 -19.90
C ALA A 33 -4.83 -14.12 -20.10
N VAL A 34 -5.80 -14.76 -19.44
CA VAL A 34 -6.09 -16.20 -19.60
C VAL A 34 -6.52 -16.50 -21.05
N ARG A 35 -7.42 -15.70 -21.62
CA ARG A 35 -7.87 -15.90 -23.02
C ARG A 35 -6.73 -15.77 -24.02
N GLU A 36 -5.85 -14.80 -23.84
CA GLU A 36 -4.69 -14.59 -24.73
C GLU A 36 -3.65 -15.70 -24.61
N ALA A 37 -3.49 -16.28 -23.42
CA ALA A 37 -2.58 -17.38 -23.17
C ALA A 37 -3.16 -18.75 -23.58
N ALA A 38 -4.45 -18.83 -23.90
CA ALA A 38 -5.13 -20.08 -24.22
C ALA A 38 -4.41 -20.86 -25.34
N GLY A 39 -4.15 -22.15 -25.09
CA GLY A 39 -3.42 -23.01 -26.02
C GLY A 39 -1.90 -22.97 -25.87
N THR A 40 -1.35 -22.21 -24.93
CA THR A 40 0.06 -22.30 -24.52
C THR A 40 0.22 -23.30 -23.37
N PRO A 41 1.39 -23.96 -23.23
CA PRO A 41 1.67 -24.82 -22.07
C PRO A 41 1.55 -24.07 -20.72
N ALA A 42 1.81 -22.77 -20.72
CA ALA A 42 1.72 -21.91 -19.55
C ALA A 42 0.27 -21.75 -19.05
N ALA A 43 -0.72 -21.71 -19.95
CA ALA A 43 -2.13 -21.60 -19.59
C ALA A 43 -2.70 -22.81 -18.85
N THR A 44 -2.13 -24.01 -19.05
CA THR A 44 -2.56 -25.23 -18.34
C THR A 44 -2.20 -25.26 -16.86
N ALA A 45 -1.30 -24.39 -16.40
CA ALA A 45 -0.84 -24.35 -15.01
C ALA A 45 -1.61 -23.35 -14.13
N VAL A 46 -2.37 -22.42 -14.73
CA VAL A 46 -2.98 -21.29 -14.04
C VAL A 46 -4.37 -21.65 -13.53
N ARG A 47 -4.57 -21.56 -12.22
CA ARG A 47 -5.90 -21.67 -11.59
C ARG A 47 -6.50 -20.29 -11.40
N SER A 48 -7.24 -19.79 -12.39
CA SER A 48 -7.85 -18.46 -12.32
C SER A 48 -8.89 -18.34 -11.20
N ASP A 49 -9.51 -19.45 -10.82
CA ASP A 49 -10.43 -19.59 -9.69
C ASP A 49 -9.73 -19.50 -8.32
N ALA A 50 -8.41 -19.61 -8.27
CA ALA A 50 -7.63 -19.43 -7.05
C ALA A 50 -7.33 -17.95 -6.74
N VAL A 51 -7.57 -17.03 -7.69
CA VAL A 51 -7.48 -15.59 -7.45
C VAL A 51 -8.74 -15.11 -6.74
N GLU A 52 -8.57 -14.36 -5.65
CA GLU A 52 -9.67 -13.81 -4.88
C GLU A 52 -9.72 -12.28 -5.07
N ILE A 53 -10.85 -11.73 -5.55
CA ILE A 53 -11.08 -10.29 -5.65
C ILE A 53 -12.36 -9.97 -4.88
N THR A 54 -12.20 -9.32 -3.73
CA THR A 54 -13.28 -8.96 -2.80
C THR A 54 -13.45 -7.44 -2.72
N VAL A 55 -14.70 -7.01 -2.60
CA VAL A 55 -15.08 -5.62 -2.34
C VAL A 55 -15.92 -5.61 -1.08
N THR A 56 -15.51 -4.84 -0.08
CA THR A 56 -16.25 -4.70 1.18
C THR A 56 -16.48 -3.23 1.45
N ARG A 57 -17.75 -2.82 1.53
CA ARG A 57 -18.09 -1.46 1.92
C ARG A 57 -18.06 -1.32 3.44
N VAL A 58 -17.37 -0.29 3.92
CA VAL A 58 -17.33 0.07 5.34
C VAL A 58 -17.94 1.46 5.50
N GLU A 59 -18.91 1.56 6.40
CA GLU A 59 -19.58 2.82 6.73
C GLU A 59 -18.95 3.44 7.98
N GLY A 60 -18.83 4.76 7.99
CA GLY A 60 -18.33 5.56 9.10
C GLY A 60 -19.19 6.80 9.32
N ALA A 61 -18.82 7.61 10.31
CA ALA A 61 -19.60 8.79 10.68
C ALA A 61 -19.64 9.89 9.59
N LYS A 62 -18.67 9.88 8.66
CA LYS A 62 -18.51 10.90 7.61
C LYS A 62 -18.86 10.40 6.20
N GLY A 63 -19.47 9.21 6.10
CA GLY A 63 -19.74 8.52 4.83
C GLY A 63 -19.19 7.11 4.85
N GLY A 64 -18.96 6.51 3.68
CA GLY A 64 -18.40 5.16 3.59
C GLY A 64 -17.49 4.99 2.41
N THR A 65 -16.63 3.99 2.48
CA THR A 65 -15.62 3.68 1.46
C THR A 65 -15.64 2.19 1.13
N ASP A 66 -15.30 1.88 -0.11
CA ASP A 66 -15.23 0.50 -0.58
C ASP A 66 -13.78 0.01 -0.52
N PHE A 67 -13.51 -0.97 0.33
CA PHE A 67 -12.23 -1.66 0.38
C PHE A 67 -12.17 -2.70 -0.74
N VAL A 68 -11.10 -2.66 -1.52
CA VAL A 68 -10.81 -3.62 -2.58
C VAL A 68 -9.60 -4.44 -2.14
N LYS A 69 -9.78 -5.75 -2.03
CA LYS A 69 -8.70 -6.70 -1.71
C LYS A 69 -8.54 -7.73 -2.82
N VAL A 70 -7.29 -7.95 -3.23
CA VAL A 70 -6.90 -8.91 -4.27
C VAL A 70 -5.87 -9.87 -3.68
N VAL A 71 -6.16 -11.16 -3.70
CA VAL A 71 -5.21 -12.21 -3.33
C VAL A 71 -4.80 -12.93 -4.62
N VAL A 72 -3.51 -12.84 -4.95
CA VAL A 72 -2.91 -13.56 -6.08
C VAL A 72 -2.03 -14.67 -5.51
N PRO A 73 -2.37 -15.96 -5.73
CA PRO A 73 -1.61 -17.05 -5.17
C PRO A 73 -0.26 -17.22 -5.87
N GLY A 74 0.76 -17.56 -5.09
CA GLY A 74 2.06 -17.98 -5.55
C GLY A 74 2.13 -19.48 -5.81
N ALA A 75 3.16 -19.91 -6.53
CA ALA A 75 3.40 -21.32 -6.84
C ALA A 75 3.81 -22.13 -5.60
N ASP A 76 4.55 -21.49 -4.69
CA ASP A 76 5.07 -22.07 -3.44
C ASP A 76 4.47 -21.35 -2.20
N GLY A 77 3.43 -20.53 -2.37
CA GLY A 77 2.80 -19.76 -1.30
C GLY A 77 1.86 -20.59 -0.42
N ALA A 78 1.43 -20.01 0.70
CA ALA A 78 0.55 -20.68 1.66
C ALA A 78 -0.78 -21.15 1.04
N ARG A 79 -1.35 -20.39 0.08
CA ARG A 79 -2.56 -20.77 -0.67
C ARG A 79 -2.37 -21.99 -1.58
N ALA A 80 -1.13 -22.29 -1.95
CA ALA A 80 -0.75 -23.51 -2.67
C ALA A 80 -0.25 -24.64 -1.73
N GLY A 81 -0.23 -24.39 -0.41
CA GLY A 81 0.26 -25.33 0.60
C GLY A 81 1.79 -25.33 0.79
N GLY A 82 2.49 -24.32 0.25
CA GLY A 82 3.92 -24.13 0.45
C GLY A 82 4.23 -23.17 1.61
N ASP A 83 5.50 -22.75 1.70
CA ASP A 83 6.07 -21.95 2.78
C ASP A 83 6.73 -20.64 2.30
N ALA A 84 6.59 -20.29 1.03
CA ALA A 84 7.07 -19.01 0.52
C ALA A 84 6.29 -17.85 1.17
N PRO A 85 6.97 -16.80 1.64
CA PRO A 85 6.32 -15.76 2.43
C PRO A 85 5.40 -14.89 1.57
N THR A 86 4.34 -14.38 2.19
CA THR A 86 3.29 -13.59 1.56
C THR A 86 3.59 -12.10 1.71
N LEU A 87 3.66 -11.36 0.60
CA LEU A 87 3.80 -9.91 0.65
C LEU A 87 2.44 -9.22 0.66
N GLY A 88 2.24 -8.33 1.63
CA GLY A 88 1.18 -7.33 1.61
C GLY A 88 1.58 -6.06 0.85
N VAL A 89 0.72 -5.58 -0.03
CA VAL A 89 0.88 -4.28 -0.72
C VAL A 89 -0.35 -3.43 -0.43
N LEU A 90 -0.16 -2.35 0.31
CA LEU A 90 -1.25 -1.45 0.71
C LEU A 90 -1.17 -0.15 -0.07
N GLY A 91 -2.31 0.30 -0.62
CA GLY A 91 -2.50 1.66 -1.12
C GLY A 91 -3.15 2.51 -0.02
N ARG A 92 -2.40 3.44 0.55
CA ARG A 92 -2.85 4.33 1.63
C ARG A 92 -3.25 5.69 1.09
N LEU A 93 -4.33 6.22 1.68
CA LEU A 93 -4.98 7.48 1.33
C LEU A 93 -6.05 7.82 2.37
N GLY A 94 -6.50 9.07 2.37
CA GLY A 94 -7.79 9.50 2.92
C GLY A 94 -8.93 9.36 1.90
N GLY A 95 -8.65 9.54 0.60
CA GLY A 95 -9.62 9.27 -0.46
C GLY A 95 -9.12 9.54 -1.88
N VAL A 96 -9.81 9.00 -2.88
CA VAL A 96 -9.41 9.16 -4.30
C VAL A 96 -9.96 10.44 -4.93
N GLY A 97 -10.98 11.05 -4.30
CA GLY A 97 -11.52 12.35 -4.67
C GLY A 97 -12.08 13.07 -3.45
N ALA A 98 -12.32 14.38 -3.62
CA ALA A 98 -12.96 15.24 -2.61
C ALA A 98 -14.17 15.95 -3.22
N ARG A 99 -15.01 15.22 -3.95
CA ARG A 99 -16.21 15.77 -4.59
C ARG A 99 -17.30 16.05 -3.53
N PRO A 100 -18.12 17.11 -3.71
CA PRO A 100 -18.11 18.06 -4.83
C PRO A 100 -17.09 19.20 -4.71
N GLU A 101 -16.36 19.33 -3.59
CA GLU A 101 -15.46 20.45 -3.31
C GLU A 101 -14.28 20.54 -4.31
N ARG A 102 -13.80 19.40 -4.80
CA ARG A 102 -12.77 19.27 -5.83
C ARG A 102 -13.26 18.34 -6.94
N THR A 103 -13.34 18.86 -8.15
CA THR A 103 -13.65 18.07 -9.35
C THR A 103 -12.39 17.36 -9.85
N GLY A 104 -12.45 16.03 -9.90
CA GLY A 104 -11.37 15.17 -10.43
C GLY A 104 -10.65 14.39 -9.34
N LEU A 105 -9.72 13.54 -9.77
CA LEU A 105 -8.82 12.78 -8.91
C LEU A 105 -7.92 13.74 -8.13
N VAL A 106 -7.74 13.45 -6.84
CA VAL A 106 -6.85 14.23 -5.96
C VAL A 106 -5.50 13.55 -5.81
N SER A 107 -4.47 14.32 -5.45
CA SER A 107 -3.10 13.82 -5.31
C SER A 107 -3.00 12.62 -4.38
N ASP A 108 -3.81 12.60 -3.33
CA ASP A 108 -3.80 11.56 -2.30
C ASP A 108 -4.07 10.15 -2.86
N ALA A 109 -4.70 10.06 -4.04
CA ALA A 109 -5.05 8.82 -4.69
C ALA A 109 -3.85 7.98 -5.18
N ASP A 110 -2.63 8.53 -5.27
CA ASP A 110 -1.49 7.85 -5.92
C ASP A 110 -1.17 6.49 -5.28
N GLY A 111 -1.30 6.36 -3.96
CA GLY A 111 -1.12 5.10 -3.24
C GLY A 111 -2.11 4.02 -3.70
N ALA A 112 -3.40 4.36 -3.79
CA ALA A 112 -4.43 3.47 -4.31
C ALA A 112 -4.21 3.11 -5.78
N VAL A 113 -3.82 4.09 -6.61
CA VAL A 113 -3.51 3.86 -8.03
C VAL A 113 -2.35 2.87 -8.16
N ALA A 114 -1.26 3.06 -7.40
CA ALA A 114 -0.10 2.18 -7.42
C ALA A 114 -0.46 0.76 -6.98
N ALA A 115 -1.22 0.60 -5.90
CA ALA A 115 -1.66 -0.70 -5.40
C ALA A 115 -2.54 -1.42 -6.45
N LEU A 116 -3.59 -0.77 -6.97
CA LEU A 116 -4.48 -1.35 -7.96
C LEU A 116 -3.77 -1.67 -9.29
N ALA A 117 -2.83 -0.83 -9.73
CA ALA A 117 -2.00 -1.11 -10.90
C ALA A 117 -1.05 -2.30 -10.67
N THR A 118 -0.55 -2.47 -9.44
CA THR A 118 0.23 -3.65 -9.02
C THR A 118 -0.63 -4.90 -9.09
N ALA A 119 -1.84 -4.88 -8.53
CA ALA A 119 -2.81 -5.98 -8.64
C ALA A 119 -3.10 -6.32 -10.11
N ALA A 120 -3.44 -5.32 -10.94
CA ALA A 120 -3.69 -5.53 -12.36
C ALA A 120 -2.49 -6.18 -13.07
N LYS A 121 -1.26 -5.74 -12.75
CA LYS A 121 -0.06 -6.33 -13.37
C LYS A 121 0.18 -7.78 -12.89
N LEU A 122 -0.03 -8.06 -11.61
CA LEU A 122 0.05 -9.41 -11.06
C LEU A 122 -0.96 -10.34 -11.72
N LEU A 123 -2.20 -9.89 -11.93
CA LEU A 123 -3.25 -10.66 -12.60
C LEU A 123 -2.94 -10.90 -14.08
N ASP A 124 -2.40 -9.90 -14.79
CA ASP A 124 -1.94 -10.05 -16.17
C ASP A 124 -0.80 -11.06 -16.30
N MET A 125 0.16 -11.04 -15.37
CA MET A 125 1.24 -12.04 -15.32
C MET A 125 0.71 -13.43 -14.98
N TYR A 126 -0.07 -13.54 -13.90
CA TYR A 126 -0.63 -14.79 -13.41
C TYR A 126 -1.49 -15.46 -14.49
N GLY A 127 -2.38 -14.71 -15.16
CA GLY A 127 -3.22 -15.23 -16.25
C GLY A 127 -2.44 -15.75 -17.46
N ARG A 128 -1.20 -15.27 -17.66
CA ARG A 128 -0.29 -15.74 -18.71
C ARG A 128 0.63 -16.88 -18.28
N GLY A 129 0.55 -17.30 -17.01
CA GLY A 129 1.39 -18.36 -16.44
C GLY A 129 2.68 -17.87 -15.80
N ASP A 130 2.91 -16.55 -15.70
CA ASP A 130 4.01 -15.98 -14.94
C ASP A 130 3.61 -15.87 -13.46
N VAL A 131 3.76 -16.98 -12.73
CA VAL A 131 3.36 -17.11 -11.32
C VAL A 131 4.54 -16.81 -10.40
N LEU A 132 4.35 -15.94 -9.40
CA LEU A 132 5.34 -15.63 -8.36
C LEU A 132 5.52 -16.82 -7.41
N ARG A 133 6.61 -16.84 -6.63
CA ARG A 133 6.82 -17.90 -5.63
C ARG A 133 5.86 -17.78 -4.45
N GLY A 134 5.87 -16.63 -3.77
CA GLY A 134 4.98 -16.34 -2.64
C GLY A 134 3.63 -15.77 -3.08
N ASP A 135 2.66 -15.85 -2.18
CA ASP A 135 1.36 -15.18 -2.36
C ASP A 135 1.55 -13.66 -2.29
N VAL A 136 0.66 -12.90 -2.96
CA VAL A 136 0.61 -11.44 -2.84
C VAL A 136 -0.81 -11.01 -2.50
N ILE A 137 -0.94 -10.22 -1.44
CA ILE A 137 -2.20 -9.62 -1.01
C ILE A 137 -2.11 -8.12 -1.24
N VAL A 138 -2.93 -7.61 -2.16
CA VAL A 138 -3.04 -6.18 -2.44
C VAL A 138 -4.33 -5.65 -1.83
N SER A 139 -4.26 -4.55 -1.07
CA SER A 139 -5.44 -3.91 -0.49
C SER A 139 -5.38 -2.38 -0.57
N THR A 140 -6.53 -1.75 -0.78
CA THR A 140 -6.72 -0.29 -0.75
C THR A 140 -8.21 -0.02 -0.56
N HIS A 141 -8.59 1.24 -0.34
CA HIS A 141 -9.99 1.65 -0.42
C HIS A 141 -10.22 2.75 -1.47
N VAL A 142 -11.49 2.89 -1.87
CA VAL A 142 -11.96 3.85 -2.87
C VAL A 142 -13.07 4.69 -2.25
N CYS A 143 -12.83 6.00 -2.16
CA CYS A 143 -13.82 7.00 -1.74
C CYS A 143 -13.73 8.22 -2.69
N PRO A 144 -14.73 8.45 -3.55
CA PRO A 144 -14.71 9.53 -4.57
C PRO A 144 -14.98 10.93 -4.01
N ASP A 145 -15.49 11.01 -2.78
CA ASP A 145 -16.08 12.16 -2.10
C ASP A 145 -15.60 12.26 -0.64
N ALA A 146 -14.31 11.96 -0.42
CA ALA A 146 -13.73 11.99 0.91
C ALA A 146 -13.64 13.41 1.48
N PRO A 147 -13.81 13.58 2.80
CA PRO A 147 -13.68 14.88 3.46
C PRO A 147 -12.24 15.41 3.40
N THR A 148 -12.06 16.70 3.71
CA THR A 148 -10.73 17.31 3.89
C THR A 148 -10.60 17.87 5.31
N ARG A 149 -9.36 17.94 5.82
CA ARG A 149 -9.06 18.48 7.14
C ARG A 149 -7.94 19.53 7.10
N PRO A 150 -8.00 20.57 7.95
CA PRO A 150 -6.88 21.49 8.14
C PRO A 150 -5.61 20.73 8.57
N HIS A 151 -4.47 21.07 7.97
CA HIS A 151 -3.15 20.50 8.27
C HIS A 151 -2.04 21.42 7.72
N ASP A 152 -0.84 21.38 8.31
CA ASP A 152 0.35 22.13 7.87
C ASP A 152 1.38 21.19 7.22
N PRO A 153 2.04 21.56 6.11
CA PRO A 153 2.03 22.85 5.42
C PRO A 153 0.84 23.05 4.47
N VAL A 154 0.02 22.02 4.26
CA VAL A 154 -1.11 22.00 3.33
C VAL A 154 -2.25 21.15 3.88
N PRO A 155 -3.52 21.44 3.54
CA PRO A 155 -4.66 20.61 3.95
C PRO A 155 -4.49 19.15 3.54
N PHE A 156 -4.95 18.25 4.40
CA PHE A 156 -4.92 16.81 4.15
C PHE A 156 -6.30 16.32 3.70
N MET A 157 -6.28 15.22 2.94
CA MET A 157 -7.48 14.39 2.82
C MET A 157 -7.78 13.77 4.17
N ASP A 158 -9.06 13.59 4.45
CA ASP A 158 -9.56 12.90 5.63
C ASP A 158 -10.36 11.68 5.16
N SER A 159 -10.41 10.62 5.97
CA SER A 159 -11.11 9.39 5.60
C SER A 159 -12.56 9.43 6.06
N PRO A 160 -13.51 8.85 5.29
CA PRO A 160 -14.90 8.71 5.75
C PRO A 160 -15.04 7.75 6.95
N VAL A 161 -14.07 6.84 7.12
CA VAL A 161 -14.04 5.81 8.17
C VAL A 161 -12.85 6.02 9.11
N SER A 162 -12.89 5.40 10.28
CA SER A 162 -11.78 5.54 11.23
C SER A 162 -10.51 4.84 10.72
N ILE A 163 -9.35 5.34 11.11
CA ILE A 163 -8.06 4.71 10.78
C ILE A 163 -7.95 3.27 11.31
N LEU A 164 -8.62 2.99 12.43
CA LEU A 164 -8.68 1.66 13.02
C LEU A 164 -9.46 0.71 12.13
N ASP A 165 -10.58 1.17 11.56
CA ASP A 165 -11.37 0.40 10.61
C ASP A 165 -10.62 0.24 9.28
N CYS A 166 -9.93 1.28 8.78
CA CYS A 166 -9.02 1.17 7.64
C CYS A 166 -7.97 0.08 7.87
N ASN A 167 -7.25 0.15 8.99
CA ASN A 167 -6.20 -0.81 9.30
C ASN A 167 -6.74 -2.24 9.41
N ARG A 168 -7.90 -2.45 10.04
CA ARG A 168 -8.56 -3.76 10.15
C ARG A 168 -9.02 -4.32 8.80
N ALA A 169 -9.42 -3.45 7.88
CA ALA A 169 -9.90 -3.85 6.56
C ALA A 169 -8.75 -4.11 5.57
N GLU A 170 -7.63 -3.39 5.70
CA GLU A 170 -6.48 -3.48 4.81
C GLU A 170 -5.45 -4.55 5.20
N ILE A 171 -5.17 -4.70 6.50
CA ILE A 171 -4.20 -5.68 6.99
C ILE A 171 -4.83 -7.06 7.03
N ASP A 172 -4.17 -8.00 6.36
CA ASP A 172 -4.52 -9.42 6.42
C ASP A 172 -3.49 -10.15 7.29
N PRO A 173 -3.90 -10.96 8.29
CA PRO A 173 -2.97 -11.74 9.12
C PRO A 173 -2.08 -12.69 8.34
N ALA A 174 -2.41 -13.01 7.09
CA ALA A 174 -1.58 -13.81 6.22
C ALA A 174 -0.38 -13.05 5.63
N MET A 175 -0.25 -11.73 5.83
CA MET A 175 0.88 -10.94 5.34
C MET A 175 2.11 -11.12 6.24
N ASP A 176 3.21 -11.63 5.68
CA ASP A 176 4.49 -11.81 6.39
C ASP A 176 5.38 -10.55 6.37
N ALA A 177 5.08 -9.62 5.47
CA ALA A 177 5.65 -8.28 5.40
C ALA A 177 4.69 -7.34 4.65
N VAL A 178 4.84 -6.02 4.83
CA VAL A 178 3.96 -5.03 4.19
C VAL A 178 4.76 -3.91 3.53
N VAL A 179 4.47 -3.65 2.25
CA VAL A 179 4.80 -2.39 1.58
C VAL A 179 3.58 -1.49 1.63
N SER A 180 3.68 -0.38 2.36
CA SER A 180 2.62 0.63 2.47
C SER A 180 2.91 1.82 1.56
N ILE A 181 2.18 1.94 0.46
CA ILE A 181 2.35 2.99 -0.53
C ILE A 181 1.44 4.16 -0.19
N ASP A 182 1.99 5.36 0.00
CA ASP A 182 1.22 6.56 0.34
C ASP A 182 1.72 7.78 -0.46
N THR A 183 0.78 8.67 -0.81
CA THR A 183 1.09 9.99 -1.35
C THR A 183 1.70 10.88 -0.28
N THR A 184 3.02 10.92 -0.22
CA THR A 184 3.74 11.71 0.78
C THR A 184 4.20 13.05 0.21
N LYS A 185 3.40 13.72 -0.64
CA LYS A 185 3.78 15.00 -1.26
C LYS A 185 3.51 16.21 -0.36
N GLY A 186 2.73 16.03 0.71
CA GLY A 186 2.38 17.11 1.64
C GLY A 186 3.51 17.52 2.60
N ASN A 187 4.70 16.93 2.52
CA ASN A 187 5.78 17.14 3.48
C ASN A 187 6.88 18.09 2.95
N ARG A 188 7.78 18.51 3.86
CA ARG A 188 9.01 19.29 3.53
C ARG A 188 10.31 18.63 3.99
N LEU A 189 10.20 17.40 4.51
CA LEU A 189 11.31 16.60 5.05
C LEU A 189 12.14 15.99 3.92
N LEU A 190 11.49 15.53 2.86
CA LEU A 190 12.15 14.97 1.68
C LEU A 190 11.69 15.70 0.40
N ASN A 191 12.55 16.60 -0.09
CA ASN A 191 12.28 17.40 -1.29
C ASN A 191 12.82 16.70 -2.56
N HIS A 192 12.30 15.51 -2.85
CA HIS A 192 12.60 14.71 -4.03
C HIS A 192 11.31 14.42 -4.78
N ARG A 193 11.35 14.37 -6.12
CA ARG A 193 10.21 13.90 -6.92
C ARG A 193 10.51 12.47 -7.37
N GLY A 194 9.61 11.56 -7.08
CA GLY A 194 9.77 10.15 -7.39
C GLY A 194 9.21 9.30 -6.26
N ILE A 195 9.95 8.26 -5.89
CA ILE A 195 9.59 7.36 -4.79
C ILE A 195 10.71 7.27 -3.77
N ALA A 196 10.35 7.14 -2.50
CA ALA A 196 11.31 7.00 -1.40
C ALA A 196 10.85 5.95 -0.40
N LEU A 197 11.80 5.24 0.20
CA LEU A 197 11.54 4.15 1.14
C LEU A 197 11.70 4.66 2.58
N SER A 198 10.81 4.29 3.50
CA SER A 198 11.08 4.49 4.92
C SER A 198 12.04 3.42 5.45
N PRO A 199 12.62 3.59 6.65
CA PRO A 199 13.10 2.46 7.43
C PRO A 199 11.97 1.46 7.70
N THR A 200 12.33 0.19 7.88
CA THR A 200 11.37 -0.86 8.27
C THR A 200 10.94 -0.64 9.71
N VAL A 201 9.64 -0.80 9.97
CA VAL A 201 9.08 -0.77 11.32
C VAL A 201 8.50 -2.12 11.67
N LYS A 202 8.86 -2.64 12.85
CA LYS A 202 8.36 -3.92 13.37
C LYS A 202 8.16 -3.82 14.88
N GLU A 203 6.95 -4.12 15.35
CA GLU A 203 6.62 -4.19 16.78
C GLU A 203 7.08 -2.96 17.60
N GLY A 204 6.85 -1.77 17.03
CA GLY A 204 7.23 -0.48 17.62
C GLY A 204 8.70 -0.07 17.45
N TRP A 205 9.54 -0.90 16.81
CA TRP A 205 10.92 -0.55 16.49
C TRP A 205 11.04 0.07 15.11
N ILE A 206 11.74 1.20 14.99
CA ILE A 206 12.26 1.72 13.72
C ILE A 206 13.63 1.08 13.50
N LEU A 207 13.69 0.14 12.56
CA LEU A 207 14.89 -0.66 12.28
C LEU A 207 15.76 0.00 11.22
N ARG A 208 16.98 -0.53 11.06
CA ARG A 208 17.85 -0.16 9.95
C ARG A 208 17.12 -0.41 8.62
N VAL A 209 17.31 0.50 7.67
CA VAL A 209 16.78 0.36 6.30
C VAL A 209 17.37 -0.90 5.66
N SER A 210 16.52 -1.72 5.04
CA SER A 210 16.97 -2.94 4.37
C SER A 210 17.76 -2.63 3.09
N ASP A 211 19.01 -3.10 3.04
CA ASP A 211 19.87 -2.96 1.85
C ASP A 211 19.27 -3.71 0.63
N ASP A 212 18.55 -4.82 0.86
CA ASP A 212 17.87 -5.58 -0.20
C ASP A 212 16.75 -4.72 -0.84
N LEU A 213 15.95 -4.04 0.00
CA LEU A 213 14.89 -3.16 -0.48
C LEU A 213 15.45 -1.90 -1.16
N LEU A 214 16.58 -1.36 -0.69
CA LEU A 214 17.28 -0.27 -1.37
C LEU A 214 17.75 -0.71 -2.76
N GLY A 215 18.33 -1.89 -2.90
CA GLY A 215 18.74 -2.42 -4.20
C GLY A 215 17.58 -2.59 -5.19
N ILE A 216 16.40 -3.00 -4.71
CA ILE A 216 15.18 -3.06 -5.53
C ILE A 216 14.73 -1.66 -5.94
N LEU A 217 14.75 -0.69 -5.01
CA LEU A 217 14.40 0.69 -5.31
C LEU A 217 15.30 1.26 -6.41
N GLU A 218 16.61 1.11 -6.28
CA GLU A 218 17.61 1.58 -7.24
C GLU A 218 17.46 0.90 -8.61
N THR A 219 17.14 -0.40 -8.62
CA THR A 219 16.87 -1.14 -9.85
C THR A 219 15.64 -0.61 -10.58
N VAL A 220 14.57 -0.29 -9.83
CA VAL A 220 13.29 0.14 -10.40
C VAL A 220 13.32 1.60 -10.87
N THR A 221 14.04 2.47 -10.16
CA THR A 221 14.14 3.89 -10.49
C THR A 221 15.27 4.17 -11.47
N GLY A 222 16.36 3.39 -11.42
CA GLY A 222 17.62 3.71 -12.11
C GLY A 222 18.37 4.87 -11.43
N GLU A 223 18.01 5.22 -10.20
CA GLU A 223 18.57 6.33 -9.42
C GLU A 223 19.04 5.84 -8.05
N ALA A 224 19.90 6.60 -7.38
CA ALA A 224 20.30 6.30 -6.01
C ALA A 224 19.10 6.28 -5.07
N ALA A 225 19.11 5.38 -4.08
CA ALA A 225 17.98 5.23 -3.18
C ALA A 225 17.73 6.49 -2.33
N HIS A 226 16.46 6.91 -2.26
CA HIS A 226 16.02 7.96 -1.35
C HIS A 226 15.29 7.35 -0.16
N VAL A 227 15.70 7.74 1.06
CA VAL A 227 15.07 7.29 2.30
C VAL A 227 14.21 8.41 2.89
N LEU A 228 12.94 8.11 3.14
CA LEU A 228 12.02 8.99 3.86
C LEU A 228 12.33 8.93 5.35
N PRO A 229 12.75 10.03 5.99
CA PRO A 229 12.89 10.06 7.44
C PRO A 229 11.50 9.90 8.10
N ILE A 230 11.43 8.98 9.06
CA ILE A 230 10.28 8.80 9.94
C ILE A 230 10.71 8.96 11.40
N THR A 231 9.75 9.24 12.25
CA THR A 231 9.92 9.50 13.68
C THR A 231 9.14 8.49 14.51
N THR A 232 9.40 8.45 15.82
CA THR A 232 8.62 7.62 16.75
C THR A 232 7.14 8.02 16.76
N GLN A 233 6.82 9.30 16.52
CA GLN A 233 5.43 9.75 16.40
C GLN A 233 4.72 9.05 15.23
N ASP A 234 5.39 8.95 14.08
CA ASP A 234 4.80 8.41 12.84
C ASP A 234 4.31 6.96 12.98
N ILE A 235 4.92 6.20 13.89
CA ILE A 235 4.61 4.78 14.15
C ILE A 235 3.62 4.57 15.31
N THR A 236 3.03 5.64 15.84
CA THR A 236 1.99 5.57 16.88
C THR A 236 0.59 5.69 16.26
N PRO A 237 -0.47 5.13 16.90
CA PRO A 237 -1.82 5.24 16.37
C PRO A 237 -2.25 6.68 16.18
N TYR A 238 -2.91 6.94 15.06
CA TYR A 238 -3.63 8.17 14.82
C TYR A 238 -4.70 8.44 15.89
N GLY A 239 -5.05 9.73 16.04
CA GLY A 239 -6.06 10.17 17.00
C GLY A 239 -5.52 10.44 18.41
N ASN A 240 -4.21 10.30 18.62
CA ASN A 240 -3.53 10.56 19.90
C ASN A 240 -3.06 12.03 20.08
N GLY A 241 -3.46 12.94 19.19
CA GLY A 241 -3.15 14.37 19.27
C GLY A 241 -1.71 14.77 18.95
N VAL A 242 -0.85 13.84 18.48
CA VAL A 242 0.50 14.19 18.00
C VAL A 242 0.53 14.38 16.48
N HIS A 243 1.62 14.99 15.99
CA HIS A 243 1.83 15.17 14.56
C HIS A 243 2.44 13.91 13.93
N HIS A 244 1.89 13.51 12.78
CA HIS A 244 2.41 12.43 11.93
C HIS A 244 2.65 12.98 10.52
N ILE A 245 3.63 12.44 9.82
CA ILE A 245 3.95 12.84 8.44
C ILE A 245 2.77 12.61 7.49
N ASN A 246 2.15 11.42 7.57
CA ASN A 246 0.93 10.97 6.90
C ASN A 246 0.65 9.51 7.33
N SER A 247 -0.27 8.84 6.62
CA SER A 247 -0.79 7.54 7.03
C SER A 247 0.07 6.35 6.64
N ILE A 248 1.23 6.60 6.00
CA ILE A 248 2.12 5.59 5.43
C ILE A 248 2.59 4.54 6.44
N MET A 249 2.76 4.92 7.70
CA MET A 249 3.20 4.01 8.76
C MET A 249 2.07 3.47 9.63
N GLN A 250 0.82 3.92 9.45
CA GLN A 250 -0.30 3.42 10.25
C GLN A 250 -0.55 1.91 10.15
N PRO A 251 -0.21 1.21 9.05
CA PRO A 251 -0.28 -0.25 9.05
C PRO A 251 0.57 -0.91 10.15
N CYS A 252 1.68 -0.30 10.58
CA CYS A 252 2.57 -0.89 11.59
C CYS A 252 1.95 -0.96 12.99
N VAL A 253 0.85 -0.25 13.26
CA VAL A 253 0.14 -0.36 14.55
C VAL A 253 -0.89 -1.49 14.57
N ALA A 254 -1.11 -2.16 13.43
CA ALA A 254 -2.13 -3.19 13.26
C ALA A 254 -1.57 -4.57 12.90
N THR A 255 -0.24 -4.70 12.83
CA THR A 255 0.44 -5.96 12.54
C THR A 255 1.77 -6.07 13.30
N ASP A 256 2.17 -7.30 13.57
CA ASP A 256 3.52 -7.63 14.08
C ASP A 256 4.49 -7.92 12.92
N ALA A 257 4.00 -8.02 11.68
CA ALA A 257 4.84 -8.14 10.50
C ALA A 257 5.66 -6.86 10.26
N PRO A 258 6.87 -6.94 9.67
CA PRO A 258 7.62 -5.77 9.27
C PRO A 258 6.87 -4.95 8.21
N VAL A 259 6.75 -3.65 8.45
CA VAL A 259 6.11 -2.68 7.55
C VAL A 259 7.14 -1.69 7.04
N VAL A 260 7.18 -1.47 5.74
CA VAL A 260 7.95 -0.40 5.11
C VAL A 260 7.03 0.56 4.37
N GLY A 261 7.23 1.85 4.55
CA GLY A 261 6.57 2.89 3.78
C GLY A 261 7.26 3.11 2.43
N LEU A 262 6.47 3.18 1.36
CA LEU A 262 6.91 3.60 0.04
C LEU A 262 6.19 4.90 -0.35
N ALA A 263 6.89 6.01 -0.19
CA ALA A 263 6.37 7.34 -0.35
C ALA A 263 6.44 7.79 -1.82
N VAL A 264 5.30 8.14 -2.42
CA VAL A 264 5.27 8.92 -3.67
C VAL A 264 5.46 10.39 -3.31
N THR A 265 6.53 11.02 -3.82
CA THR A 265 7.02 12.32 -3.35
C THR A 265 7.10 13.36 -4.46
N ALA A 266 7.19 14.64 -4.06
CA ALA A 266 7.38 15.77 -4.95
C ALA A 266 8.40 16.75 -4.33
N GLN A 267 9.02 17.58 -5.18
CA GLN A 267 9.97 18.59 -4.71
C GLN A 267 9.31 19.73 -3.92
N SER A 268 8.05 20.03 -4.24
CA SER A 268 7.23 21.02 -3.53
C SER A 268 6.21 20.33 -2.64
N ALA A 269 5.80 20.99 -1.55
CA ALA A 269 4.65 20.54 -0.78
C ALA A 269 3.37 20.65 -1.61
N VAL A 270 2.64 19.54 -1.75
CA VAL A 270 1.38 19.45 -2.50
C VAL A 270 0.27 18.96 -1.57
N ALA A 271 -0.87 19.65 -1.56
CA ALA A 271 -2.03 19.27 -0.77
C ALA A 271 -2.59 17.91 -1.22
N GLY A 272 -3.05 17.09 -0.27
CA GLY A 272 -3.68 15.81 -0.60
C GLY A 272 -4.89 16.00 -1.52
N CYS A 273 -5.67 17.07 -1.32
CA CYS A 273 -6.83 17.43 -2.13
C CYS A 273 -6.51 18.13 -3.46
N ALA A 274 -5.23 18.34 -3.79
CA ALA A 274 -4.84 19.01 -5.05
C ALA A 274 -5.12 18.10 -6.25
N THR A 275 -5.85 18.61 -7.23
CA THR A 275 -6.10 17.90 -8.50
C THR A 275 -4.98 18.20 -9.50
N GLY A 276 -4.72 17.28 -10.44
CA GLY A 276 -3.64 17.43 -11.44
C GLY A 276 -2.22 17.31 -10.88
N ALA A 277 -2.09 16.71 -9.69
CA ALA A 277 -0.82 16.57 -8.96
C ALA A 277 -0.21 15.16 -9.04
N SER A 278 -0.89 14.22 -9.66
CA SER A 278 -0.42 12.85 -9.88
C SER A 278 0.59 12.80 -11.03
N HIS A 279 1.66 12.03 -10.84
CA HIS A 279 2.68 11.82 -11.88
C HIS A 279 2.74 10.32 -12.18
N GLU A 280 2.25 9.94 -13.35
CA GLU A 280 1.96 8.54 -13.69
C GLU A 280 3.23 7.68 -13.75
N THR A 281 4.36 8.28 -14.10
CA THR A 281 5.68 7.63 -14.08
C THR A 281 6.12 7.26 -12.67
N ASP A 282 5.81 8.10 -11.69
CA ASP A 282 6.25 7.97 -10.31
C ASP A 282 5.36 6.93 -9.60
N ILE A 283 4.05 6.95 -9.88
CA ILE A 283 3.10 5.91 -9.51
C ILE A 283 3.49 4.56 -10.13
N ALA A 284 3.88 4.55 -11.42
CA ALA A 284 4.36 3.34 -12.08
C ALA A 284 5.68 2.83 -11.48
N ALA A 285 6.55 3.71 -10.97
CA ALA A 285 7.73 3.29 -10.22
C ALA A 285 7.34 2.63 -8.90
N ALA A 286 6.39 3.21 -8.15
CA ALA A 286 5.88 2.62 -6.91
C ALA A 286 5.31 1.21 -7.13
N GLY A 287 4.48 1.04 -8.16
CA GLY A 287 3.92 -0.28 -8.49
C GLY A 287 4.98 -1.28 -8.98
N ARG A 288 6.00 -0.82 -9.72
CA ARG A 288 7.13 -1.68 -10.10
C ARG A 288 7.92 -2.13 -8.86
N PHE A 289 8.19 -1.22 -7.93
CA PHE A 289 8.85 -1.56 -6.68
C PHE A 289 8.08 -2.63 -5.91
N ALA A 290 6.78 -2.45 -5.71
CA ALA A 290 5.96 -3.44 -5.00
C ALA A 290 5.96 -4.81 -5.69
N LEU A 291 5.92 -4.84 -7.03
CA LEU A 291 5.99 -6.08 -7.81
C LEU A 291 7.36 -6.77 -7.69
N GLU A 292 8.47 -6.04 -7.81
CA GLU A 292 9.81 -6.62 -7.67
C GLU A 292 10.10 -7.04 -6.21
N ALA A 293 9.64 -6.27 -5.23
CA ALA A 293 9.67 -6.66 -3.82
C ALA A 293 8.91 -7.96 -3.57
N ALA A 294 7.72 -8.14 -4.16
CA ALA A 294 6.96 -9.39 -4.04
C ALA A 294 7.72 -10.59 -4.62
N LYS A 295 8.36 -10.41 -5.78
CA LYS A 295 9.16 -11.47 -6.43
C LYS A 295 10.35 -11.88 -5.57
N GLU A 296 11.14 -10.92 -5.10
CA GLU A 296 12.37 -11.21 -4.36
C GLU A 296 12.07 -11.68 -2.93
N PHE A 297 11.05 -11.12 -2.27
CA PHE A 297 10.60 -11.57 -0.95
C PHE A 297 10.07 -13.00 -1.00
N GLY A 298 9.18 -13.31 -1.95
CA GLY A 298 8.65 -14.67 -2.13
C GLY A 298 9.71 -15.72 -2.49
N ARG A 299 10.88 -15.29 -3.00
CA ARG A 299 12.03 -16.17 -3.25
C ARG A 299 12.99 -16.29 -2.05
N GLY A 300 12.75 -15.53 -0.98
CA GLY A 300 13.66 -15.42 0.16
C GLY A 300 14.95 -14.63 -0.14
N ALA A 301 14.98 -13.89 -1.25
CA ALA A 301 16.15 -13.14 -1.72
C ALA A 301 16.20 -11.70 -1.18
N ALA A 302 15.05 -11.12 -0.83
CA ALA A 302 14.97 -9.82 -0.16
C ALA A 302 14.40 -9.97 1.25
N ARG A 303 15.05 -9.35 2.23
CA ARG A 303 14.61 -9.32 3.62
C ARG A 303 14.10 -7.94 4.00
N PHE A 304 12.99 -7.87 4.71
CA PHE A 304 12.46 -6.59 5.20
C PHE A 304 13.21 -6.12 6.46
N HIS A 305 13.80 -7.03 7.22
CA HIS A 305 14.63 -6.72 8.39
C HIS A 305 15.64 -7.85 8.63
N ASP A 306 16.64 -7.58 9.46
CA ASP A 306 17.52 -8.60 10.02
C ASP A 306 16.87 -9.18 11.29
N ALA A 307 16.51 -10.46 11.25
CA ALA A 307 15.82 -11.14 12.35
C ALA A 307 16.73 -11.35 13.58
N GLU A 308 18.02 -11.57 13.38
CA GLU A 308 18.99 -11.77 14.49
C GLU A 308 19.24 -10.43 15.20
N GLU A 309 19.42 -9.35 14.43
CA GLU A 309 19.57 -8.00 14.98
C GLU A 309 18.29 -7.56 15.72
N PHE A 310 17.10 -7.82 15.17
CA PHE A 310 15.84 -7.51 15.83
C PHE A 310 15.69 -8.29 17.15
N ALA A 311 15.95 -9.61 17.14
CA ALA A 311 15.92 -10.42 18.35
C ALA A 311 16.89 -9.87 19.41
N ARG A 312 18.07 -9.40 19.00
CA ARG A 312 19.04 -8.77 19.89
C ARG A 312 18.55 -7.44 20.48
N LEU A 313 17.87 -6.62 19.69
CA LEU A 313 17.25 -5.37 20.18
C LEU A 313 16.19 -5.66 21.25
N VAL A 314 15.33 -6.65 21.01
CA VAL A 314 14.29 -7.07 21.97
C VAL A 314 14.92 -7.65 23.24
N GLU A 315 15.97 -8.46 23.14
CA GLU A 315 16.71 -8.98 24.30
C GLU A 315 17.31 -7.85 25.17
N LEU A 316 17.89 -6.83 24.52
CA LEU A 316 18.59 -5.75 25.21
C LEU A 316 17.65 -4.71 25.83
N TYR A 317 16.57 -4.38 25.13
CA TYR A 317 15.75 -3.19 25.45
C TYR A 317 14.26 -3.51 25.63
N GLY A 318 13.85 -4.76 25.41
CA GLY A 318 12.47 -5.21 25.48
C GLY A 318 11.64 -4.88 24.24
N PRO A 319 10.38 -5.33 24.19
CA PRO A 319 9.45 -5.01 23.11
C PRO A 319 9.02 -3.53 23.18
N MET A 320 8.83 -2.91 22.02
CA MET A 320 8.34 -1.52 21.90
C MET A 320 6.84 -1.47 21.54
N THR A 321 6.12 -2.58 21.68
CA THR A 321 4.72 -2.74 21.28
C THR A 321 3.74 -1.80 21.99
N ARG A 322 4.15 -1.19 23.11
CA ARG A 322 3.37 -0.12 23.76
C ARG A 322 3.14 1.08 22.85
N LEU A 323 4.03 1.34 21.89
CA LEU A 323 3.87 2.42 20.92
C LEU A 323 2.75 2.15 19.91
N GLN A 324 2.35 0.88 19.72
CA GLN A 324 1.26 0.49 18.81
C GLN A 324 -0.11 0.53 19.49
N ALA A 325 -0.17 0.65 20.83
CA ALA A 325 -1.43 0.71 21.57
C ALA A 325 -2.08 2.10 21.44
N SER A 326 -3.42 2.12 21.28
CA SER A 326 -4.17 3.37 21.40
C SER A 326 -3.92 4.01 22.76
N ALA A 327 -3.85 5.35 22.79
CA ALA A 327 -3.82 6.07 24.04
C ALA A 327 -5.05 5.67 24.89
N PRO A 328 -4.92 5.51 26.22
CA PRO A 328 -6.08 5.27 27.07
C PRO A 328 -7.06 6.45 26.92
N ASP A 329 -8.35 6.14 26.76
CA ASP A 329 -9.42 7.15 26.67
C ASP A 329 -9.35 8.11 27.86
N GLU A 330 -9.22 9.41 27.60
CA GLU A 330 -9.33 10.44 28.66
C GLU A 330 -10.73 10.43 29.31
N ASP A 331 -11.76 9.90 28.64
CA ASP A 331 -13.13 9.78 29.16
C ASP A 331 -13.33 8.63 30.17
N ALA A 332 -12.35 7.74 30.36
CA ALA A 332 -12.42 6.72 31.40
C ALA A 332 -11.97 7.23 32.79
N ALA A 333 -11.56 8.49 32.90
CA ALA A 333 -11.01 9.10 34.11
C ALA A 333 -11.80 10.32 34.64
N ALA A 334 -13.09 10.43 34.33
CA ALA A 334 -14.01 11.42 34.92
C ALA A 334 -15.14 10.75 35.73
#